data_AF-A0A957KNP7-F1
#
_entry.id   AF-A0A957KNP7-F1
#
_cell.length_a   1.000
_cell.length_b   1.000
_cell.length_c   1.000
_cell.angle_alpha   90.00
_cell.angle_beta   90.00
_cell.angle_gamma   90.00
#
_symmetry.space_group_name_H-M   'P 1'
#
loop_
_entity.id
_entity.type
_entity.pdbx_description
1 polymer ?
#
loop_
_entity_poly.entity_id
_entity_poly.type
_entity_poly.pdbx_seq_one_letter_code
_entity_poly.pdbx_strand_id
1 'polypeptide(L)'
;MAAVVSVPALAAALRRCEQGNPIPPAGATLDAQQLVPMYRLAPGTVEDEAHAAAQLVNEVGERMRRLAGAYGEWRLFEAGPYFDLSPAQVALLIHLSERVSTVHAVFFVDPLLPAFQAAHACATATFQRAAAGFDASGLDEMAEQWRRMISVVDLARRHLSEDVAFLSLNAGIEEQERWAVAVPSIPERALPWHATGRLALPTLTLAVDFPLPAFRQPGRVRRLRRSHQRRRALSAHSGRR
;
A
#
# COMPACT_ATOMS: atom_id res chain seq x y z
N MET A 1 16.94 4.00 0.53
CA MET A 1 16.34 2.65 0.46
C MET A 1 14.82 2.80 0.36
N ALA A 2 14.15 1.95 -0.42
CA ALA A 2 12.69 1.93 -0.47
C ALA A 2 12.11 1.41 0.85
N ALA A 3 11.00 1.98 1.31
CA ALA A 3 10.31 1.53 2.51
C ALA A 3 9.70 0.14 2.31
N VAL A 4 9.72 -0.68 3.36
CA VAL A 4 9.12 -2.02 3.38
C VAL A 4 7.65 -1.86 3.76
N VAL A 5 6.79 -1.70 2.75
CA VAL A 5 5.39 -1.27 2.92
C VAL A 5 4.39 -2.33 2.46
N SER A 6 4.85 -3.48 2.01
CA SER A 6 4.00 -4.55 1.51
C SER A 6 4.68 -5.90 1.68
N VAL A 7 3.92 -7.00 1.64
CA VAL A 7 4.49 -8.35 1.69
C VAL A 7 5.48 -8.58 0.55
N PRO A 8 5.20 -8.22 -0.72
CA PRO A 8 6.20 -8.25 -1.79
C PRO A 8 7.46 -7.43 -1.48
N ALA A 9 7.32 -6.23 -0.89
CA ALA A 9 8.45 -5.40 -0.49
C ALA A 9 9.32 -6.07 0.58
N LEU A 10 8.70 -6.71 1.58
CA LEU A 10 9.41 -7.43 2.63
C LEU A 10 10.16 -8.64 2.05
N ALA A 11 9.54 -9.38 1.13
CA ALA A 11 10.19 -10.48 0.42
C ALA A 11 11.43 -10.02 -0.33
N ALA A 12 11.33 -8.92 -1.08
CA ALA A 12 12.45 -8.34 -1.80
C ALA A 12 13.55 -7.86 -0.83
N ALA A 13 13.18 -7.31 0.34
CA ALA A 13 14.13 -6.89 1.36
C ALA A 13 14.88 -8.09 1.98
N LEU A 14 14.18 -9.20 2.29
CA LEU A 14 14.78 -10.45 2.77
C LEU A 14 15.84 -10.96 1.80
N ARG A 15 15.51 -10.99 0.50
CA ARG A 15 16.45 -11.42 -0.55
C ARG A 15 17.67 -10.53 -0.68
N ARG A 16 17.49 -9.21 -0.61
CA ARG A 16 18.62 -8.27 -0.62
C ARG A 16 19.49 -8.42 0.62
N CYS A 17 18.92 -8.84 1.74
CA CYS A 17 19.66 -9.11 2.97
C CYS A 17 20.53 -10.35 2.89
N GLU A 18 20.10 -11.39 2.18
CA GLU A 18 20.96 -12.53 1.82
C GLU A 18 22.19 -12.10 1.01
N GLN A 19 22.09 -10.99 0.26
CA GLN A 19 23.17 -10.39 -0.51
C GLN A 19 23.99 -9.35 0.29
N GLY A 20 23.78 -9.25 1.61
CA GLY A 20 24.50 -8.34 2.50
C GLY A 20 23.89 -6.94 2.64
N ASN A 21 22.72 -6.66 2.08
CA ASN A 21 22.04 -5.37 2.25
C ASN A 21 21.08 -5.41 3.44
N PRO A 22 21.28 -4.62 4.51
CA PRO A 22 20.43 -4.70 5.69
C PRO A 22 18.98 -4.35 5.39
N ILE A 23 18.05 -5.03 6.05
CA ILE A 23 16.63 -4.67 6.07
C ILE A 23 16.49 -3.41 6.93
N PRO A 24 15.86 -2.34 6.42
CA PRO A 24 15.63 -1.15 7.23
C PRO A 24 14.69 -1.51 8.39
N PRO A 25 14.97 -1.09 9.63
CA PRO A 25 14.11 -1.42 10.76
C PRO A 25 12.71 -0.81 10.58
N ALA A 26 11.69 -1.52 11.06
CA ALA A 26 10.37 -0.93 11.24
C ALA A 26 10.50 0.26 12.20
N GLY A 27 10.16 1.46 11.75
CA GLY A 27 10.09 2.62 12.64
C GLY A 27 8.94 2.47 13.63
N ALA A 28 9.07 3.05 14.84
CA ALA A 28 8.00 3.08 15.84
C ALA A 28 6.72 3.83 15.40
N THR A 29 6.74 4.43 14.20
CA THR A 29 5.67 5.18 13.55
C THR A 29 4.32 4.44 13.46
N LEU A 30 4.35 3.11 13.39
CA LEU A 30 3.16 2.26 13.28
C LEU A 30 2.84 1.50 14.57
N ASP A 31 3.44 1.91 15.69
CA ASP A 31 3.04 1.40 17.00
C ASP A 31 1.55 1.67 17.24
N ALA A 32 0.82 0.67 17.71
CA ALA A 32 -0.63 0.71 17.88
C ALA A 32 -1.07 1.89 18.77
N GLN A 33 -0.25 2.30 19.74
CA GLN A 33 -0.54 3.44 20.61
C GLN A 33 -0.53 4.79 19.86
N GLN A 34 0.22 4.90 18.76
CA GLN A 34 0.36 6.12 17.96
C GLN A 34 -0.66 6.22 16.82
N LEU A 35 -1.28 5.10 16.44
CA LEU A 35 -2.35 5.08 15.44
C LEU A 35 -3.67 5.54 16.06
N VAL A 36 -4.58 6.13 15.29
CA VAL A 36 -5.96 6.35 15.75
C VAL A 36 -6.73 5.02 15.80
N PRO A 37 -7.80 4.88 16.60
CA PRO A 37 -8.48 3.61 16.82
C PRO A 37 -8.85 2.83 15.56
N MET A 38 -9.23 3.52 14.48
CA MET A 38 -9.60 2.89 13.21
C MET A 38 -8.47 2.02 12.61
N TYR A 39 -7.20 2.41 12.76
CA TYR A 39 -6.06 1.67 12.22
C TYR A 39 -5.43 0.69 13.22
N ARG A 40 -5.97 0.59 14.45
CA ARG A 40 -5.42 -0.28 15.49
C ARG A 40 -5.97 -1.69 15.32
N LEU A 41 -5.10 -2.60 14.91
CA LEU A 41 -5.40 -4.03 14.90
C LEU A 41 -4.71 -4.69 16.11
N ALA A 42 -5.43 -5.57 16.79
CA ALA A 42 -4.87 -6.36 17.87
C ALA A 42 -4.26 -7.66 17.32
N PRO A 43 -3.10 -8.12 17.84
CA PRO A 43 -2.62 -9.46 17.55
C PRO A 43 -3.62 -10.48 18.10
N GLY A 44 -3.93 -11.51 17.31
CA GLY A 44 -4.96 -12.50 17.67
C GLY A 44 -4.69 -13.87 17.07
N THR A 45 -5.75 -14.63 16.79
CA THR A 45 -5.64 -15.78 15.89
C THR A 45 -5.46 -15.31 14.44
N VAL A 46 -5.12 -16.23 13.52
CA VAL A 46 -5.03 -15.88 12.09
C VAL A 46 -6.40 -15.43 11.58
N GLU A 47 -7.46 -16.07 12.05
CA GLU A 47 -8.85 -15.80 11.72
C GLU A 47 -9.29 -14.42 12.20
N ASP A 48 -9.06 -14.10 13.48
CA ASP A 48 -9.45 -12.81 14.05
C ASP A 48 -8.71 -11.65 13.37
N GLU A 49 -7.41 -11.81 13.17
CA GLU A 49 -6.57 -10.79 12.54
C GLU A 49 -6.96 -10.60 11.06
N ALA A 50 -7.22 -11.68 10.33
CA ALA A 50 -7.68 -11.61 8.94
C ALA A 50 -9.06 -10.96 8.80
N HIS A 51 -9.97 -11.24 9.72
CA HIS A 51 -11.28 -10.61 9.74
C HIS A 51 -11.16 -9.10 10.00
N ALA A 52 -10.37 -8.70 11.01
CA ALA A 52 -10.13 -7.30 11.33
C ALA A 52 -9.39 -6.57 10.19
N ALA A 53 -8.46 -7.24 9.51
CA ALA A 53 -7.80 -6.73 8.32
C ALA A 53 -8.78 -6.47 7.17
N ALA A 54 -9.72 -7.38 6.92
CA ALA A 54 -10.76 -7.19 5.90
C ALA A 54 -11.67 -5.99 6.22
N GLN A 55 -12.08 -5.83 7.49
CA GLN A 55 -12.84 -4.66 7.93
C GLN A 55 -12.06 -3.36 7.71
N LEU A 56 -10.78 -3.34 8.10
CA LEU A 56 -9.91 -2.18 7.90
C LEU A 56 -9.78 -1.82 6.41
N VAL A 57 -9.58 -2.81 5.53
CA VAL A 57 -9.50 -2.61 4.08
C VAL A 57 -10.79 -1.97 3.55
N ASN A 58 -11.95 -2.36 4.07
CA ASN A 58 -13.23 -1.77 3.65
C ASN A 58 -13.36 -0.31 4.09
N GLU A 59 -12.98 0.01 5.33
CA GLU A 59 -12.97 1.39 5.85
C GLU A 59 -12.00 2.29 5.06
N VAL A 60 -10.77 1.83 4.85
CA VAL A 60 -9.78 2.56 4.05
C VAL A 60 -10.23 2.67 2.60
N GLY A 61 -10.82 1.61 2.04
CA GLY A 61 -11.35 1.60 0.68
C GLY A 61 -12.46 2.63 0.48
N GLU A 62 -13.34 2.82 1.47
CA GLU A 62 -14.36 3.86 1.42
C GLU A 62 -13.74 5.27 1.45
N ARG A 63 -12.72 5.50 2.29
CA ARG A 63 -11.96 6.75 2.29
C ARG A 63 -11.29 6.99 0.94
N MET A 64 -10.67 5.97 0.35
CA MET A 64 -10.03 6.04 -0.97
C MET A 64 -11.03 6.38 -2.09
N ARG A 65 -12.25 5.82 -2.06
CA ARG A 65 -13.31 6.19 -3.03
C ARG A 65 -13.75 7.64 -2.92
N ARG A 66 -13.88 8.15 -1.69
CA ARG A 66 -14.27 9.54 -1.42
C ARG A 66 -13.16 10.54 -1.72
N LEU A 67 -11.91 10.07 -1.86
CA LEU A 67 -10.73 10.92 -2.08
C LEU A 67 -10.90 11.81 -3.30
N ALA A 68 -11.44 11.29 -4.41
CA ALA A 68 -11.63 12.08 -5.63
C ALA A 68 -12.50 13.34 -5.40
N GLY A 69 -13.56 13.21 -4.60
CA GLY A 69 -14.42 14.33 -4.22
C GLY A 69 -13.68 15.30 -3.30
N ALA A 70 -13.06 14.79 -2.24
CA ALA A 70 -12.38 15.64 -1.25
C ALA A 70 -11.14 16.37 -1.82
N TYR A 71 -10.39 15.71 -2.71
CA TYR A 71 -9.17 16.26 -3.31
C TYR A 71 -9.42 17.54 -4.10
N GLY A 72 -10.59 17.63 -4.75
CA GLY A 72 -11.01 18.80 -5.51
C GLY A 72 -11.43 19.99 -4.65
N GLU A 73 -11.94 19.74 -3.44
CA GLU A 73 -12.44 20.80 -2.55
C GLU A 73 -11.30 21.52 -1.81
N TRP A 74 -10.13 20.88 -1.69
CA TRP A 74 -9.01 21.42 -0.93
C TRP A 74 -8.10 22.25 -1.82
N ARG A 75 -7.85 23.50 -1.43
CA ARG A 75 -6.90 24.38 -2.14
C ARG A 75 -5.50 23.79 -2.15
N LEU A 76 -5.06 23.27 -1.01
CA LEU A 76 -3.88 22.43 -0.82
C LEU A 76 -4.36 21.14 -0.16
N PHE A 77 -4.18 20.01 -0.83
CA PHE A 77 -4.62 18.73 -0.26
C PHE A 77 -3.55 18.21 0.70
N GLU A 78 -3.95 17.79 1.89
CA GLU A 78 -3.05 17.22 2.89
C GLU A 78 -3.57 15.84 3.28
N ALA A 79 -2.77 14.80 2.99
CA ALA A 79 -3.16 13.42 3.24
C ALA A 79 -3.30 13.10 4.73
N GLY A 80 -2.49 13.72 5.60
CA GLY A 80 -2.51 13.48 7.04
C GLY A 80 -3.88 13.74 7.67
N PRO A 81 -4.41 14.97 7.59
CA PRO A 81 -5.74 15.28 8.10
C PRO A 81 -6.88 14.49 7.41
N TYR A 82 -6.74 14.16 6.12
CA TYR A 82 -7.79 13.40 5.43
C TYR A 82 -7.87 11.94 5.90
N PHE A 83 -6.72 11.32 6.17
CA PHE A 83 -6.64 9.94 6.62
C PHE A 83 -6.48 9.80 8.14
N ASP A 84 -6.49 10.87 8.92
CA ASP A 84 -6.19 10.86 10.37
C ASP A 84 -4.81 10.26 10.69
N LEU A 85 -3.80 10.60 9.88
CA LEU A 85 -2.44 10.09 9.99
C LEU A 85 -1.43 11.22 10.30
N SER A 86 -0.41 10.90 11.11
CA SER A 86 0.73 11.79 11.31
C SER A 86 1.59 11.89 10.03
N PRO A 87 2.42 12.93 9.87
CA PRO A 87 3.28 13.06 8.69
C PRO A 87 4.19 11.85 8.43
N ALA A 88 4.69 11.21 9.50
CA ALA A 88 5.52 10.02 9.40
C ALA A 88 4.70 8.80 8.92
N GLN A 89 3.45 8.66 9.37
CA GLN A 89 2.55 7.60 8.94
C GLN A 89 2.12 7.79 7.49
N VAL A 90 1.84 9.03 7.07
CA VAL A 90 1.54 9.37 5.65
C VAL A 90 2.69 8.95 4.75
N ALA A 91 3.93 9.29 5.10
CA ALA A 91 5.11 8.95 4.30
C ALA A 91 5.33 7.43 4.14
N LEU A 92 4.76 6.63 5.05
CA LEU A 92 4.89 5.18 5.09
C LEU A 92 3.72 4.49 4.38
N LEU A 93 2.49 4.93 4.66
CA LEU A 93 1.26 4.25 4.26
C LEU A 93 0.67 4.79 2.96
N ILE A 94 1.00 6.02 2.56
CA ILE A 94 0.36 6.68 1.42
C ILE A 94 1.38 7.10 0.39
N HIS A 95 1.13 6.71 -0.86
CA HIS A 95 1.79 7.32 -2.01
C HIS A 95 0.78 8.09 -2.84
N LEU A 96 0.96 9.41 -2.92
CA LEU A 96 0.12 10.27 -3.75
C LEU A 96 0.99 10.96 -4.80
N SER A 97 0.63 10.78 -6.07
CA SER A 97 1.34 11.41 -7.19
C SER A 97 0.35 12.12 -8.13
N GLU A 98 0.57 13.42 -8.32
CA GLU A 98 -0.12 14.17 -9.37
C GLU A 98 0.60 13.93 -10.71
N ARG A 99 -0.13 13.41 -11.68
CA ARG A 99 0.29 13.31 -13.08
C ARG A 99 -0.38 14.42 -13.90
N VAL A 100 -0.07 14.49 -15.20
CA VAL A 100 -0.51 15.58 -16.09
C VAL A 100 -2.02 15.86 -16.02
N SER A 101 -2.85 14.81 -15.91
CA SER A 101 -4.31 14.94 -15.85
C SER A 101 -5.01 14.10 -14.79
N THR A 102 -4.25 13.29 -14.05
CA THR A 102 -4.78 12.34 -13.06
C THR A 102 -4.00 12.45 -11.76
N VAL A 103 -4.62 12.08 -10.67
CA VAL A 103 -3.97 11.83 -9.39
C VAL A 103 -4.00 10.33 -9.19
N HIS A 104 -2.84 9.76 -8.90
CA HIS A 104 -2.68 8.37 -8.53
C HIS A 104 -2.40 8.31 -7.04
N ALA A 105 -3.29 7.67 -6.28
CA ALA A 105 -3.16 7.48 -4.85
C ALA A 105 -3.09 5.98 -4.54
N VAL A 106 -2.14 5.60 -3.68
CA VAL A 106 -1.95 4.25 -3.17
C VAL A 106 -1.97 4.28 -1.65
N PHE A 107 -2.65 3.32 -1.04
CA PHE A 107 -2.63 3.09 0.40
C PHE A 107 -2.13 1.67 0.68
N PHE A 108 -1.08 1.56 1.48
CA PHE A 108 -0.48 0.30 1.88
C PHE A 108 -1.07 -0.16 3.23
N VAL A 109 -1.89 -1.21 3.22
CA VAL A 109 -2.53 -1.72 4.45
C VAL A 109 -1.64 -2.73 5.18
N ASP A 110 -0.81 -3.50 4.46
CA ASP A 110 0.05 -4.54 5.03
C ASP A 110 0.83 -4.10 6.28
N PRO A 111 1.45 -2.88 6.34
CA PRO A 111 2.24 -2.46 7.49
C PRO A 111 1.43 -2.25 8.77
N LEU A 112 0.11 -2.15 8.66
CA LEU A 112 -0.80 -2.02 9.81
C LEU A 112 -1.14 -3.38 10.44
N LEU A 113 -0.81 -4.50 9.77
CA LEU A 113 -1.09 -5.84 10.28
C LEU A 113 -0.09 -6.23 11.37
N PRO A 114 -0.53 -6.68 12.55
CA PRO A 114 0.35 -7.18 13.59
C PRO A 114 1.29 -8.30 13.10
N ALA A 115 0.80 -9.23 12.28
CA ALA A 115 1.62 -10.30 11.70
C ALA A 115 2.69 -9.77 10.74
N PHE A 116 2.40 -8.70 9.99
CA PHE A 116 3.42 -8.05 9.15
C PHE A 116 4.51 -7.40 9.99
N GLN A 117 4.12 -6.64 11.02
CA GLN A 117 5.05 -6.00 11.93
C GLN A 117 5.93 -7.02 12.66
N ALA A 118 5.35 -8.14 13.11
CA ALA A 118 6.07 -9.23 13.74
C ALA A 118 7.06 -9.90 12.78
N ALA A 119 6.65 -10.20 11.54
CA ALA A 119 7.54 -10.78 10.53
C ALA A 119 8.68 -9.82 10.15
N HIS A 120 8.40 -8.52 9.98
CA HIS A 120 9.43 -7.52 9.68
C HIS A 120 10.42 -7.36 10.85
N ALA A 121 9.93 -7.26 12.10
CA ALA A 121 10.79 -7.16 13.27
C ALA A 121 11.66 -8.40 13.48
N CYS A 122 11.06 -9.60 13.33
CA CYS A 122 11.78 -10.88 13.42
C CYS A 122 12.87 -10.99 12.34
N ALA A 123 12.55 -10.59 11.10
CA ALA A 123 13.52 -10.53 10.00
C ALA A 123 14.69 -9.62 10.33
N THR A 124 14.42 -8.37 10.71
CA THR A 124 15.46 -7.39 11.05
C THR A 124 16.36 -7.92 12.18
N ALA A 125 15.77 -8.46 13.26
CA ALA A 125 16.54 -8.99 14.38
C ALA A 125 17.39 -10.23 14.00
N THR A 126 16.85 -11.13 13.18
CA THR A 126 17.54 -12.35 12.73
C THR A 126 18.75 -12.00 11.89
N PHE A 127 18.60 -11.09 10.92
CA PHE A 127 19.70 -10.70 10.04
C PHE A 127 20.74 -9.81 10.72
N GLN A 128 20.34 -8.96 11.68
CA GLN A 128 21.29 -8.24 12.54
C GLN A 128 22.15 -9.20 13.35
N ARG A 129 21.56 -10.25 13.95
CA ARG A 129 22.29 -11.30 14.67
C ARG A 129 23.21 -12.09 13.75
N ALA A 130 22.74 -12.46 12.55
CA ALA A 130 23.56 -13.18 11.57
C ALA A 130 24.81 -12.38 11.16
N ALA A 131 24.66 -11.07 10.91
CA ALA A 131 25.77 -10.17 10.60
C ALA A 131 26.81 -10.04 11.73
N ALA A 132 26.42 -10.31 12.98
CA ALA A 132 27.28 -10.22 14.16
C ALA A 132 28.06 -11.51 14.49
N GLY A 133 27.95 -12.59 13.71
CA GLY A 133 28.75 -13.82 13.92
C GLY A 133 28.01 -15.15 14.05
N PHE A 134 26.78 -15.23 13.54
CA PHE A 134 25.95 -16.42 13.27
C PHE A 134 25.54 -17.35 14.44
N ASP A 135 24.23 -17.41 14.66
CA ASP A 135 23.48 -18.58 15.14
C ASP A 135 22.21 -18.71 14.27
N ALA A 136 21.94 -19.92 13.78
CA ALA A 136 20.78 -20.23 12.92
C ALA A 136 19.45 -20.29 13.69
N SER A 137 19.49 -20.16 15.02
CA SER A 137 18.35 -20.30 15.93
C SER A 137 17.14 -19.39 15.64
N GLY A 138 17.31 -18.29 14.89
CA GLY A 138 16.22 -17.39 14.51
C GLY A 138 15.48 -17.73 13.21
N LEU A 139 15.99 -18.67 12.39
CA LEU A 139 15.42 -18.94 11.07
C LEU A 139 14.05 -19.63 11.13
N ASP A 140 13.85 -20.54 12.08
CA ASP A 140 12.57 -21.24 12.26
C ASP A 140 11.48 -20.30 12.78
N GLU A 141 11.83 -19.41 13.72
CA GLU A 141 10.94 -18.36 14.20
C GLU A 141 10.54 -17.43 13.05
N MET A 142 11.51 -16.98 12.24
CA MET A 142 11.23 -16.16 11.07
C MET A 142 10.35 -16.87 10.04
N ALA A 143 10.57 -18.18 9.83
CA ALA A 143 9.73 -18.99 8.95
C ALA A 143 8.28 -19.06 9.44
N GLU A 144 8.07 -19.20 10.75
CA GLU A 144 6.74 -19.21 11.36
C GLU A 144 6.05 -17.85 11.23
N GLN A 145 6.75 -16.75 11.56
CA GLN A 145 6.20 -15.41 11.41
C GLN A 145 5.85 -15.09 9.94
N TRP A 146 6.69 -15.51 9.00
CA TRP A 146 6.42 -15.41 7.57
C TRP A 146 5.16 -16.18 7.17
N ARG A 147 5.05 -17.46 7.52
CA ARG A 147 3.87 -18.28 7.22
C ARG A 147 2.60 -17.72 7.83
N ARG A 148 2.66 -17.24 9.07
CA ARG A 148 1.56 -16.60 9.76
C ARG A 148 1.09 -15.35 9.02
N MET A 149 2.01 -14.44 8.68
CA MET A 149 1.70 -13.22 7.91
C MET A 149 1.03 -13.55 6.57
N ILE A 150 1.58 -14.50 5.81
CA ILE A 150 0.98 -14.94 4.54
C ILE A 150 -0.44 -15.48 4.76
N SER A 151 -0.64 -16.27 5.81
CA SER A 151 -1.94 -16.87 6.14
C SER A 151 -3.00 -15.81 6.48
N VAL A 152 -2.63 -14.79 7.26
CA VAL A 152 -3.51 -13.65 7.60
C VAL A 152 -3.91 -12.90 6.33
N VAL A 153 -2.94 -12.53 5.49
CA VAL A 153 -3.20 -11.75 4.27
C VAL A 153 -4.05 -12.55 3.28
N ASP A 154 -3.76 -13.84 3.08
CA ASP A 154 -4.55 -14.71 2.22
C ASP A 154 -5.99 -14.88 2.72
N LEU A 155 -6.18 -15.06 4.03
CA LEU A 155 -7.51 -15.21 4.60
C LEU A 155 -8.30 -13.90 4.50
N ALA A 156 -7.66 -12.75 4.76
CA ALA A 156 -8.27 -11.44 4.57
C ALA A 156 -8.71 -11.23 3.11
N ARG A 157 -7.85 -11.57 2.15
CA ARG A 157 -8.18 -11.52 0.71
C ARG A 157 -9.32 -12.47 0.35
N ARG A 158 -9.43 -13.63 0.98
CA ARG A 158 -10.58 -14.53 0.80
C ARG A 158 -11.88 -13.90 1.31
N HIS A 159 -11.85 -13.27 2.49
CA HIS A 159 -13.02 -12.53 3.00
C HIS A 159 -13.46 -11.37 2.08
N LEU A 160 -12.50 -10.76 1.37
CA LEU A 160 -12.75 -9.64 0.44
C LEU A 160 -13.02 -10.09 -1.00
N SER A 161 -12.98 -11.39 -1.31
CA SER A 161 -12.98 -11.88 -2.70
C SER A 161 -14.27 -11.59 -3.48
N GLU A 162 -15.38 -11.41 -2.78
CA GLU A 162 -16.69 -11.05 -3.35
C GLU A 162 -17.03 -9.55 -3.17
N ASP A 163 -16.16 -8.79 -2.51
CA ASP A 163 -16.37 -7.36 -2.28
C ASP A 163 -15.97 -6.54 -3.53
N VAL A 164 -16.98 -6.11 -4.28
CA VAL A 164 -16.81 -5.29 -5.50
C VAL A 164 -15.99 -4.02 -5.23
N ALA A 165 -16.17 -3.44 -4.04
CA ALA A 165 -15.52 -2.21 -3.64
C ALA A 165 -14.01 -2.44 -3.46
N PHE A 166 -13.62 -3.55 -2.82
CA PHE A 166 -12.23 -4.00 -2.78
C PHE A 166 -11.68 -4.32 -4.17
N LEU A 167 -12.40 -5.10 -4.98
CA LEU A 167 -11.95 -5.50 -6.32
C LEU A 167 -11.66 -4.30 -7.22
N SER A 168 -12.41 -3.20 -7.07
CA SER A 168 -12.19 -1.96 -7.83
C SER A 168 -10.96 -1.15 -7.42
N LEU A 169 -10.43 -1.39 -6.22
CA LEU A 169 -9.29 -0.67 -5.64
C LEU A 169 -8.04 -1.54 -5.47
N ASN A 170 -8.16 -2.86 -5.54
CA ASN A 170 -7.07 -3.79 -5.30
C ASN A 170 -5.91 -3.54 -6.30
N ALA A 171 -4.77 -3.12 -5.77
CA ALA A 171 -3.55 -2.84 -6.54
C ALA A 171 -2.47 -3.90 -6.31
N GLY A 172 -2.90 -5.13 -5.96
CA GLY A 172 -1.97 -6.19 -5.61
C GLY A 172 -1.10 -6.67 -6.77
N ILE A 173 -1.62 -6.63 -8.01
CA ILE A 173 -0.84 -7.04 -9.19
C ILE A 173 0.25 -6.00 -9.47
N GLU A 174 -0.08 -4.72 -9.46
CA GLU A 174 0.85 -3.62 -9.69
C GLU A 174 1.98 -3.63 -8.65
N GLU A 175 1.65 -3.85 -7.38
CA GLU A 175 2.65 -3.95 -6.32
C GLU A 175 3.51 -5.21 -6.47
N GLN A 176 2.93 -6.36 -6.87
CA GLN A 176 3.72 -7.56 -7.17
C GLN A 176 4.69 -7.35 -8.34
N GLU A 177 4.23 -6.78 -9.46
CA GLU A 177 5.05 -6.49 -10.64
C GLU A 177 6.19 -5.52 -10.31
N ARG A 178 5.89 -4.47 -9.52
CA ARG A 178 6.88 -3.52 -9.03
C ARG A 178 8.05 -4.20 -8.32
N TRP A 179 7.75 -5.21 -7.51
CA TRP A 179 8.77 -5.93 -6.73
C TRP A 179 9.33 -7.16 -7.43
N ALA A 180 8.67 -7.71 -8.45
CA ALA A 180 9.17 -8.82 -9.25
C ALA A 180 10.54 -8.51 -9.89
N VAL A 181 10.74 -7.27 -10.36
CA VAL A 181 12.02 -6.82 -10.95
C VAL A 181 13.16 -6.77 -9.92
N ALA A 182 12.82 -6.58 -8.63
CA ALA A 182 13.78 -6.55 -7.54
C ALA A 182 14.15 -7.94 -7.00
N VAL A 183 13.51 -9.00 -7.51
CA VAL A 183 13.69 -10.38 -7.10
C VAL A 183 14.48 -11.12 -8.20
N PRO A 184 15.82 -11.21 -8.10
CA PRO A 184 16.58 -12.10 -8.98
C PRO A 184 16.18 -13.57 -8.75
N SER A 185 16.50 -14.40 -9.74
CA SER A 185 16.22 -15.84 -9.82
C SER A 185 16.45 -16.58 -8.49
N ILE A 186 15.58 -17.57 -8.22
CA ILE A 186 15.56 -18.36 -6.98
C ILE A 186 16.98 -18.90 -6.68
N PRO A 187 17.59 -18.57 -5.53
CA PRO A 187 18.91 -19.09 -5.17
C PRO A 187 18.85 -20.61 -4.90
N GLU A 188 19.96 -21.31 -5.13
CA GLU A 188 20.10 -22.77 -4.96
C GLU A 188 19.82 -23.27 -3.52
N ARG A 189 19.92 -22.38 -2.51
CA ARG A 189 19.53 -22.66 -1.13
C ARG A 189 18.17 -22.02 -0.82
N ALA A 190 17.15 -22.86 -0.74
CA ALA A 190 15.81 -22.45 -0.32
C ALA A 190 15.77 -22.17 1.20
N LEU A 191 16.01 -20.92 1.59
CA LEU A 191 15.61 -20.43 2.92
C LEU A 191 14.08 -20.53 3.09
N PRO A 192 13.57 -20.57 4.33
CA PRO A 192 12.17 -20.91 4.59
C PRO A 192 11.12 -20.01 3.92
N TRP A 193 11.44 -18.72 3.70
CA TRP A 193 10.58 -17.79 2.97
C TRP A 193 10.65 -17.93 1.44
N HIS A 194 11.65 -18.64 0.90
CA HIS A 194 11.66 -19.09 -0.49
C HIS A 194 10.74 -20.31 -0.70
N ALA A 195 10.56 -21.13 0.34
CA ALA A 195 9.76 -22.35 0.30
C ALA A 195 8.26 -22.12 0.12
N THR A 196 7.77 -20.88 0.24
CA THR A 196 6.38 -20.56 -0.10
C THR A 196 6.01 -20.90 -1.55
N GLY A 197 6.98 -21.08 -2.46
CA GLY A 197 6.76 -21.61 -3.82
C GLY A 197 5.86 -20.74 -4.71
N ARG A 198 5.42 -19.59 -4.20
CA ARG A 198 4.47 -18.69 -4.85
C ARG A 198 5.20 -17.74 -5.76
N LEU A 199 4.77 -17.71 -7.02
CA LEU A 199 5.21 -16.72 -8.00
C LEU A 199 4.72 -15.30 -7.64
N ALA A 200 3.60 -15.20 -6.93
CA ALA A 200 2.96 -13.94 -6.55
C ALA A 200 2.63 -13.93 -5.05
N LEU A 201 3.18 -12.96 -4.32
CA LEU A 201 2.94 -12.80 -2.88
C LEU A 201 1.70 -11.94 -2.64
N PRO A 202 0.79 -12.33 -1.72
CA PRO A 202 -0.45 -11.62 -1.49
C PRO A 202 -0.18 -10.27 -0.81
N THR A 203 -1.02 -9.26 -1.04
CA THR A 203 -0.96 -7.94 -0.38
C THR A 203 -2.37 -7.34 -0.30
N LEU A 204 -2.58 -6.43 0.66
CA LEU A 204 -3.79 -5.61 0.83
C LEU A 204 -3.53 -4.16 0.38
N THR A 205 -2.72 -3.99 -0.68
CA THR A 205 -2.46 -2.67 -1.27
C THR A 205 -3.67 -2.19 -2.06
N LEU A 206 -4.10 -0.95 -1.81
CA LEU A 206 -5.21 -0.30 -2.49
C LEU A 206 -4.69 0.85 -3.35
N ALA A 207 -5.24 1.06 -4.55
CA ALA A 207 -4.97 2.23 -5.36
C ALA A 207 -6.25 2.78 -6.00
N VAL A 208 -6.22 4.08 -6.30
CA VAL A 208 -7.26 4.75 -7.06
C VAL A 208 -6.63 5.80 -7.97
N ASP A 209 -7.11 5.85 -9.21
CA ASP A 209 -6.82 6.92 -10.15
C ASP A 209 -8.06 7.79 -10.34
N PHE A 210 -7.89 9.10 -10.25
CA PHE A 210 -8.98 10.05 -10.50
C PHE A 210 -8.50 11.29 -11.24
N PRO A 211 -9.39 12.03 -11.93
CA PRO A 211 -8.99 13.22 -12.67
C PRO A 211 -8.44 14.30 -11.73
N LEU A 212 -7.29 14.88 -12.10
CA LEU A 212 -6.77 16.04 -11.40
C LEU A 212 -7.75 17.23 -11.59
N PRO A 213 -8.10 17.98 -10.53
CA PRO A 213 -9.10 19.05 -10.62
C PRO A 213 -8.74 20.11 -11.65
N ALA A 214 -9.74 20.62 -12.37
CA ALA A 214 -9.52 21.53 -13.50
C ALA A 214 -8.77 22.81 -13.10
N PHE A 215 -9.02 23.36 -11.90
CA PHE A 215 -8.32 24.55 -11.41
C PHE A 215 -6.82 24.34 -11.18
N ARG A 216 -6.38 23.10 -10.96
CA ARG A 216 -4.95 22.72 -10.90
C ARG A 216 -4.36 22.42 -12.28
N GLN A 217 -5.12 22.59 -13.35
CA GLN A 217 -4.70 22.35 -14.74
C GLN A 217 -4.84 23.63 -15.61
N PRO A 218 -3.89 24.58 -15.54
CA PRO A 218 -4.00 25.86 -16.26
C PRO A 218 -4.27 25.72 -17.76
N GLY A 219 -3.66 24.70 -18.39
CA GLY A 219 -3.86 24.39 -19.82
C GLY A 219 -5.27 23.88 -20.15
N ARG A 220 -5.87 23.05 -19.29
CA ARG A 220 -7.24 22.56 -19.48
C ARG A 220 -8.27 23.66 -19.27
N VAL A 221 -8.08 24.53 -18.28
CA VAL A 221 -8.95 25.71 -18.07
C VAL A 221 -9.00 26.58 -19.32
N ARG A 222 -7.84 26.85 -19.93
CA ARG A 222 -7.77 27.62 -21.19
C ARG A 222 -8.53 26.92 -22.32
N ARG A 223 -8.41 25.60 -22.47
CA ARG A 223 -9.14 24.82 -23.50
C ARG A 223 -10.65 24.80 -23.25
N LEU A 224 -11.07 24.59 -22.01
CA LEU A 224 -12.50 24.61 -21.62
C LEU A 224 -13.12 25.98 -21.86
N ARG A 225 -12.43 27.06 -21.47
CA ARG A 225 -12.87 28.44 -21.75
C ARG A 225 -13.04 28.69 -23.24
N ARG A 226 -12.07 28.30 -24.07
CA ARG A 226 -12.18 28.42 -25.54
C ARG A 226 -13.34 27.59 -26.11
N SER A 227 -13.54 26.37 -25.61
CA SER A 227 -14.65 25.50 -26.04
C SER A 227 -16.02 26.11 -25.67
N HIS A 228 -16.16 26.65 -24.46
CA HIS A 228 -17.37 27.37 -24.03
C HIS A 228 -17.63 28.63 -24.85
N GLN A 229 -16.58 29.43 -25.13
CA GLN A 229 -16.68 30.63 -25.96
C GLN A 229 -17.14 30.28 -27.39
N ARG A 230 -16.57 29.23 -28.00
CA ARG A 230 -16.99 28.75 -29.33
C ARG A 230 -18.44 28.26 -29.34
N ARG A 231 -18.85 27.47 -28.34
CA ARG A 231 -20.24 27.00 -28.23
C ARG A 231 -21.22 28.17 -28.10
N ARG A 232 -20.92 29.16 -27.26
CA ARG A 232 -21.73 30.39 -27.12
C ARG A 232 -21.86 31.17 -28.43
N ALA A 233 -20.76 31.33 -29.16
CA ALA A 233 -20.75 32.05 -30.44
C ALA A 233 -21.59 31.34 -31.51
N LEU A 234 -21.56 30.00 -31.55
CA LEU A 234 -22.36 29.18 -32.46
C LEU A 234 -23.86 29.23 -32.11
N SER A 235 -24.22 29.14 -30.82
CA SER A 235 -25.62 29.26 -30.39
C SER A 235 -26.20 30.67 -30.62
N ALA A 236 -25.37 31.72 -30.52
CA ALA A 236 -25.80 33.10 -30.81
C ALA A 236 -26.03 33.35 -32.31
N HIS A 237 -25.35 32.61 -33.19
CA HIS A 237 -25.56 32.66 -34.64
C HIS A 237 -26.78 31.84 -35.11
N SER A 238 -27.19 30.80 -34.35
CA SER A 238 -28.37 29.99 -34.70
C SER A 238 -29.70 30.63 -34.29
N GLY A 239 -29.72 31.59 -33.37
CA GLY A 239 -30.95 32.30 -32.92
C GLY A 239 -31.27 33.60 -33.65
N ARG A 240 -30.58 33.90 -34.76
CA ARG A 240 -30.78 35.11 -35.59
C ARG A 240 -31.35 34.79 -36.99
N ARG A 241 -31.97 33.63 -37.17
CA ARG A 241 -32.67 33.27 -38.42
C ARG A 241 -34.16 33.20 -38.18
#